data_AF-F2UXE3-F1
#
_entry.id   AF-F2UXE3-F1
#
_cell.length_a   1.000
_cell.length_b   1.000
_cell.length_c   1.000
_cell.angle_alpha   90.00
_cell.angle_beta   90.00
_cell.angle_gamma   90.00
#
_symmetry.space_group_name_H-M   'P 1'
#
loop_
_entity.id
_entity.type
_entity.pdbx_description
1 polymer ?
#
loop_
_entity_poly.entity_id
_entity_poly.type
_entity_poly.pdbx_seq_one_letter_code
_entity_poly.pdbx_strand_id
1 'polypeptide(L)'
;GRPRGVIYPVERTHLVDAVVAAEGMRAGAIERTELVSNALDVLAQQTVAAVSVAEGLTAEAWFTTVRRAAPYASLPRPAFDSVLELLAGGFASADLADFSPRIVWDRATGELSARPSTQRLAVASSGTIPDRGMFPVVLPEGAQDAGRRRVGELDEEMVHESSPGDIITLGTSSWRIRQITGDRVVVDPAEGRSARLPFWKGEGLGRPAATGLAKGVFLREAQSSLPSEAGAGESEGERALRRRLTEAGLDAHARSNLLALLREQYRATGALPTDETLVLERYEDESGSWRIIVHSTLGRCVHEPWAMAIRERVHQLLGVRPQTIVADDGIVLQIPPVEGGLPGAGLITFDAAEISSLVRSRIETTALFAARFRECAARALLMPAARPGRRTPLWLQRVKAGQLLEASRQFRDFPVSVEAARECLQQYYDLPALTDLMERLISGRVRVVEAVTSEPSPFAHPLLFGYASTLIYQEDLPHAERRAQLLSLDPKALAALLGDGGVAELLDDEVLAQVEAELQHLAPGRRVRADAEGIADLLRELGPLSAAELAARCTDVGGREPGEDGQGDGDDVERGDKRKVEQTVGRALAELAGARRAAAVRVGGRKLWARVEDVPDLQRALGAEVPDWALERAGAG
;
A
#
# COMPACT_ATOMS: atom_id res chain seq x y z
N GLY A 1 -43.59 -14.78 -5.42
CA GLY A 1 -43.62 -14.83 -3.95
C GLY A 1 -42.90 -13.62 -3.38
N ARG A 2 -43.22 -13.19 -2.15
CA ARG A 2 -42.40 -12.19 -1.45
C ARG A 2 -41.07 -12.85 -1.03
N PRO A 3 -39.90 -12.25 -1.32
CA PRO A 3 -38.63 -12.80 -0.86
C PRO A 3 -38.60 -12.82 0.67
N ARG A 4 -38.12 -13.93 1.25
CA ARG A 4 -37.96 -14.11 2.71
C ARG A 4 -36.48 -14.24 3.02
N GLY A 5 -35.94 -13.30 3.80
CA GLY A 5 -34.60 -13.36 4.39
C GLY A 5 -34.68 -13.54 5.89
N VAL A 6 -33.69 -14.20 6.49
CA VAL A 6 -33.55 -14.36 7.94
C VAL A 6 -32.10 -14.02 8.31
N ILE A 7 -31.90 -13.13 9.28
CA ILE A 7 -30.57 -12.72 9.77
C ILE A 7 -30.35 -13.43 11.11
N TYR A 8 -29.20 -14.10 11.26
CA TYR A 8 -28.79 -14.77 12.50
C TYR A 8 -27.54 -14.08 13.06
N PRO A 9 -27.69 -13.18 14.05
CA PRO A 9 -26.57 -12.54 14.73
C PRO A 9 -25.72 -13.58 15.47
N VAL A 10 -24.39 -13.55 15.24
CA VAL A 10 -23.43 -14.46 15.91
C VAL A 10 -23.03 -13.95 17.28
N GLU A 11 -23.12 -12.63 17.51
CA GLU A 11 -22.78 -11.96 18.76
C GLU A 11 -23.95 -11.09 19.23
N ARG A 12 -23.98 -10.74 20.52
CA ARG A 12 -25.05 -9.89 21.08
C ARG A 12 -25.06 -8.50 20.43
N THR A 13 -23.89 -7.91 20.18
CA THR A 13 -23.73 -6.59 19.54
C THR A 13 -24.27 -6.58 18.10
N HIS A 14 -24.15 -7.68 17.37
CA HIS A 14 -24.69 -7.84 16.01
C HIS A 14 -26.23 -7.73 15.96
N LEU A 15 -26.94 -7.82 17.09
CA LEU A 15 -28.39 -7.51 17.14
C LEU A 15 -28.66 -6.06 16.76
N VAL A 16 -27.77 -5.13 17.10
CA VAL A 16 -27.89 -3.72 16.69
C VAL A 16 -27.76 -3.62 15.17
N ASP A 17 -26.73 -4.24 14.60
CA ASP A 17 -26.49 -4.22 13.16
C ASP A 17 -27.64 -4.90 12.39
N ALA A 18 -28.20 -5.99 12.92
CA ALA A 18 -29.34 -6.67 12.33
C ALA A 18 -30.61 -5.78 12.28
N VAL A 19 -30.88 -4.98 13.32
CA VAL A 19 -32.01 -4.03 13.32
C VAL A 19 -31.78 -2.96 12.25
N VAL A 20 -30.60 -2.33 12.26
CA VAL A 20 -30.25 -1.24 11.34
C VAL A 20 -30.29 -1.73 9.90
N ALA A 21 -29.74 -2.92 9.62
CA ALA A 21 -29.79 -3.54 8.30
C ALA A 21 -31.23 -3.87 7.88
N ALA A 22 -32.04 -4.45 8.76
CA ALA A 22 -33.43 -4.79 8.44
C ALA A 22 -34.30 -3.56 8.15
N GLU A 23 -34.12 -2.48 8.92
CA GLU A 23 -34.78 -1.19 8.67
C GLU A 23 -34.30 -0.57 7.35
N GLY A 24 -32.99 -0.55 7.12
CA GLY A 24 -32.39 -0.03 5.89
C GLY A 24 -32.86 -0.78 4.64
N MET A 25 -32.90 -2.12 4.68
CA MET A 25 -33.41 -2.96 3.60
C MET A 25 -34.87 -2.66 3.25
N ARG A 26 -35.71 -2.38 4.26
CA ARG A 26 -37.13 -2.02 4.05
C ARG A 26 -37.30 -0.61 3.51
N ALA A 27 -36.45 0.31 3.93
CA ALA A 27 -36.44 1.68 3.45
C ALA A 27 -35.77 1.83 2.06
N GLY A 28 -35.08 0.80 1.57
CA GLY A 28 -34.24 0.90 0.37
C GLY A 28 -33.01 1.80 0.58
N ALA A 29 -32.58 1.97 1.83
CA ALA A 29 -31.41 2.75 2.20
C ALA A 29 -30.15 1.92 1.94
N ILE A 30 -29.65 2.00 0.71
CA ILE A 30 -28.38 1.41 0.29
C ILE A 30 -27.26 2.45 0.32
N GLU A 31 -26.03 1.98 0.45
CA GLU A 31 -24.84 2.82 0.38
C GLU A 31 -24.74 3.55 -0.98
N ARG A 32 -24.17 4.75 -0.97
CA ARG A 32 -23.89 5.48 -2.20
C ARG A 32 -22.72 4.81 -2.92
N THR A 33 -22.89 4.58 -4.22
CA THR A 33 -21.76 4.21 -5.10
C THR A 33 -21.09 5.48 -5.60
N GLU A 34 -19.79 5.63 -5.33
CA GLU A 34 -19.00 6.75 -5.83
C GLU A 34 -18.09 6.30 -6.97
N LEU A 35 -17.97 7.15 -7.99
CA LEU A 35 -17.01 6.94 -9.06
C LEU A 35 -15.62 7.34 -8.58
N VAL A 36 -14.66 6.44 -8.75
CA VAL A 36 -13.25 6.74 -8.53
C VAL A 36 -12.81 7.77 -9.56
N SER A 37 -12.48 8.97 -9.11
CA SER A 37 -12.06 10.06 -9.98
C SER A 37 -10.56 10.00 -10.24
N ASN A 38 -10.16 10.25 -11.49
CA ASN A 38 -8.77 10.44 -11.93
C ASN A 38 -7.80 9.31 -11.53
N ALA A 39 -8.21 8.04 -11.64
CA ALA A 39 -7.34 6.90 -11.38
C ALA A 39 -6.17 6.85 -12.38
N LEU A 40 -4.98 7.32 -11.96
CA LEU A 40 -3.85 7.55 -12.87
C LEU A 40 -3.21 6.25 -13.37
N ASP A 41 -3.28 5.18 -12.59
CA ASP A 41 -2.81 3.85 -12.95
C ASP A 41 -3.65 3.22 -14.08
N VAL A 42 -4.98 3.38 -14.01
CA VAL A 42 -5.91 2.97 -15.07
C VAL A 42 -5.73 3.85 -16.31
N LEU A 43 -5.52 5.15 -16.13
CA LEU A 43 -5.18 6.05 -17.25
C LEU A 43 -3.90 5.59 -17.95
N ALA A 44 -2.86 5.23 -17.19
CA ALA A 44 -1.61 4.73 -17.75
C ALA A 44 -1.83 3.44 -18.56
N GLN A 45 -2.56 2.48 -17.99
CA GLN A 45 -2.94 1.23 -18.65
C GLN A 45 -3.68 1.47 -19.98
N GLN A 46 -4.70 2.33 -19.95
CA GLN A 46 -5.52 2.63 -21.13
C GLN A 46 -4.76 3.45 -22.18
N THR A 47 -3.83 4.31 -21.76
CA THR A 47 -2.95 5.05 -22.67
C THR A 47 -2.06 4.09 -23.44
N VAL A 48 -1.43 3.13 -22.73
CA VAL A 48 -0.59 2.09 -23.36
C VAL A 48 -1.42 1.26 -24.36
N ALA A 49 -2.64 0.87 -23.99
CA ALA A 49 -3.56 0.18 -24.90
C ALA A 49 -3.91 1.02 -26.14
N ALA A 50 -4.32 2.28 -25.95
CA ALA A 50 -4.72 3.17 -27.05
C ALA A 50 -3.56 3.41 -28.04
N VAL A 51 -2.37 3.74 -27.53
CA VAL A 51 -1.16 3.96 -28.33
C VAL A 51 -0.74 2.71 -29.08
N SER A 52 -1.03 1.51 -28.54
CA SER A 52 -0.63 0.25 -29.18
C SER A 52 -1.41 -0.11 -30.45
N VAL A 53 -2.54 0.54 -30.71
CA VAL A 53 -3.42 0.25 -31.86
C VAL A 53 -3.73 1.46 -32.73
N ALA A 54 -3.47 2.67 -32.25
CA ALA A 54 -3.73 3.90 -32.98
C ALA A 54 -2.48 4.38 -33.73
N GLU A 55 -2.67 4.79 -34.99
CA GLU A 55 -1.65 5.50 -35.76
C GLU A 55 -1.89 7.02 -35.68
N GLY A 56 -0.83 7.81 -35.48
CA GLY A 56 -0.93 9.28 -35.42
C GLY A 56 -1.69 9.84 -34.21
N LEU A 57 -1.77 9.08 -33.10
CA LEU A 57 -2.45 9.55 -31.88
C LEU A 57 -1.62 10.65 -31.22
N THR A 58 -2.21 11.84 -31.04
CA THR A 58 -1.56 12.92 -30.30
C THR A 58 -2.00 12.96 -28.84
N ALA A 59 -1.13 13.46 -27.97
CA ALA A 59 -1.41 13.69 -26.55
C ALA A 59 -2.68 14.55 -26.35
N GLU A 60 -2.89 15.56 -27.20
CA GLU A 60 -4.08 16.44 -27.12
C GLU A 60 -5.37 15.71 -27.49
N ALA A 61 -5.35 14.94 -28.57
CA ALA A 61 -6.49 14.15 -29.01
C ALA A 61 -6.85 13.07 -27.96
N TRP A 62 -5.83 12.46 -27.35
CA TRP A 62 -6.03 11.49 -26.28
C TRP A 62 -6.59 12.12 -25.01
N PHE A 63 -6.04 13.25 -24.56
CA PHE A 63 -6.56 14.00 -23.40
C PHE A 63 -8.04 14.39 -23.58
N THR A 64 -8.39 14.91 -24.76
CA THR A 64 -9.79 15.25 -25.11
C THR A 64 -10.70 14.03 -25.06
N THR A 65 -10.20 12.86 -25.50
CA THR A 65 -10.96 11.61 -25.47
C THR A 65 -11.16 11.11 -24.05
N VAL A 66 -10.09 11.08 -23.24
CA VAL A 66 -10.10 10.66 -21.83
C VAL A 66 -11.10 11.49 -21.03
N ARG A 67 -11.12 12.81 -21.19
CA ARG A 67 -12.04 13.71 -20.48
C ARG A 67 -13.52 13.53 -20.80
N ARG A 68 -13.88 12.74 -21.82
CA ARG A 68 -15.28 12.35 -22.08
C ARG A 68 -15.77 11.25 -21.14
N ALA A 69 -14.87 10.49 -20.52
CA ALA A 69 -15.23 9.47 -19.55
C ALA A 69 -15.51 10.11 -18.17
N ALA A 70 -16.59 9.67 -17.51
CA ALA A 70 -17.03 10.26 -16.24
C ALA A 70 -15.94 10.32 -15.15
N PRO A 71 -15.12 9.28 -14.91
CA PRO A 71 -14.01 9.33 -13.95
C PRO A 71 -12.96 10.42 -14.20
N TYR A 72 -12.81 10.88 -15.44
CA TYR A 72 -11.74 11.78 -15.86
C TYR A 72 -12.26 13.14 -16.36
N ALA A 73 -13.54 13.45 -16.16
CA ALA A 73 -14.14 14.69 -16.64
C ALA A 73 -13.41 15.95 -16.11
N SER A 74 -12.88 15.86 -14.89
CA SER A 74 -12.11 16.91 -14.21
C SER A 74 -10.59 16.65 -14.19
N LEU A 75 -10.08 15.71 -14.99
CA LEU A 75 -8.65 15.36 -15.01
C LEU A 75 -7.78 16.60 -15.31
N PRO A 76 -6.90 17.02 -14.38
CA PRO A 76 -5.99 18.13 -14.61
C PRO A 76 -4.99 17.78 -15.69
N ARG A 77 -4.70 18.74 -16.57
CA ARG A 77 -3.70 18.53 -17.64
C ARG A 77 -2.32 18.13 -17.10
N PRO A 78 -1.78 18.73 -16.02
CA PRO A 78 -0.50 18.31 -15.46
C PRO A 78 -0.47 16.85 -15.00
N ALA A 79 -1.58 16.32 -14.46
CA ALA A 79 -1.68 14.92 -14.04
C ALA A 79 -1.74 13.96 -15.24
N PHE A 80 -2.32 14.39 -16.36
CA PHE A 80 -2.28 13.63 -17.61
C PHE A 80 -0.87 13.60 -18.20
N ASP A 81 -0.22 14.77 -18.28
CA ASP A 81 1.14 14.88 -18.82
C ASP A 81 2.16 14.11 -17.97
N SER A 82 2.01 14.09 -16.64
CA SER A 82 2.89 13.31 -15.76
C SER A 82 2.75 11.80 -15.99
N VAL A 83 1.56 11.30 -16.31
CA VAL A 83 1.36 9.90 -16.71
C VAL A 83 2.03 9.60 -18.06
N LEU A 84 1.95 10.51 -19.04
CA LEU A 84 2.67 10.35 -20.30
C LEU A 84 4.19 10.36 -20.09
N GLU A 85 4.67 11.25 -19.22
CA GLU A 85 6.08 11.35 -18.85
C GLU A 85 6.59 10.08 -18.17
N LEU A 86 5.79 9.50 -17.26
CA LEU A 86 6.06 8.20 -16.66
C LEU A 86 6.17 7.10 -17.70
N LEU A 87 5.20 7.00 -18.62
CA LEU A 87 5.19 5.96 -19.65
C LEU A 87 6.29 6.16 -20.70
N ALA A 88 6.76 7.39 -20.92
CA ALA A 88 7.86 7.72 -21.82
C ALA A 88 9.25 7.61 -21.15
N GLY A 89 9.32 7.34 -19.85
CA GLY A 89 10.58 7.19 -19.11
C GLY A 89 11.24 8.50 -18.67
N GLY A 90 10.46 9.56 -18.48
CA GLY A 90 10.96 10.86 -17.99
C GLY A 90 11.48 10.82 -16.55
N PHE A 91 10.99 9.89 -15.73
CA PHE A 91 11.48 9.68 -14.35
C PHE A 91 12.70 8.75 -14.29
N ALA A 92 13.55 8.71 -15.32
CA ALA A 92 14.69 7.80 -15.31
C ALA A 92 15.73 8.21 -14.26
N SER A 93 16.14 7.26 -13.44
CA SER A 93 17.32 7.28 -12.58
C SER A 93 18.07 5.96 -12.75
N ALA A 94 19.31 5.87 -12.27
CA ALA A 94 20.06 4.61 -12.27
C ALA A 94 19.27 3.48 -11.56
N ASP A 95 18.60 3.81 -10.45
CA ASP A 95 17.77 2.86 -9.69
C ASP A 95 16.47 2.45 -10.43
N LEU A 96 16.10 3.18 -11.49
CA LEU A 96 14.93 2.93 -12.34
C LEU A 96 15.29 2.38 -13.72
N ALA A 97 16.56 2.06 -13.97
CA ALA A 97 17.03 1.49 -15.24
C ALA A 97 16.22 0.25 -15.64
N ASP A 98 15.87 -0.61 -14.67
CA ASP A 98 15.08 -1.82 -14.87
C ASP A 98 13.63 -1.58 -15.38
N PHE A 99 13.11 -0.35 -15.28
CA PHE A 99 11.75 0.00 -15.67
C PHE A 99 11.73 0.65 -17.06
N SER A 100 11.54 -0.17 -18.09
CA SER A 100 11.57 0.34 -19.47
C SER A 100 10.36 1.24 -19.79
N PRO A 101 10.55 2.32 -20.56
CA PRO A 101 9.45 3.07 -21.15
C PRO A 101 8.47 2.17 -21.92
N ARG A 102 7.19 2.55 -21.97
CA ARG A 102 6.10 1.81 -22.64
C ARG A 102 5.62 2.47 -23.92
N ILE A 103 5.80 3.78 -24.03
CA ILE A 103 5.46 4.59 -25.19
C ILE A 103 6.64 5.50 -25.55
N VAL A 104 6.61 6.04 -26.76
CA VAL A 104 7.43 7.17 -27.16
C VAL A 104 6.52 8.38 -27.25
N TRP A 105 6.95 9.50 -26.67
CA TRP A 105 6.24 10.77 -26.76
C TRP A 105 7.12 11.81 -27.44
N ASP A 106 6.79 12.14 -28.68
CA ASP A 106 7.40 13.26 -29.39
C ASP A 106 6.81 14.56 -28.87
N ARG A 107 7.62 15.33 -28.14
CA ARG A 107 7.20 16.60 -27.54
C ARG A 107 7.02 17.73 -28.57
N ALA A 108 7.64 17.63 -29.75
CA ALA A 108 7.55 18.64 -30.80
C ALA A 108 6.25 18.53 -31.59
N THR A 109 5.86 17.30 -31.95
CA THR A 109 4.62 17.02 -32.68
C THR A 109 3.44 16.72 -31.76
N GLY A 110 3.71 16.33 -30.52
CA GLY A 110 2.72 15.83 -29.58
C GLY A 110 2.29 14.39 -29.84
N GLU A 111 2.94 13.68 -30.78
CA GLU A 111 2.59 12.32 -31.17
C GLU A 111 3.01 11.29 -30.11
N LEU A 112 2.14 10.30 -29.89
CA LEU A 112 2.36 9.15 -29.03
C LEU A 112 2.47 7.91 -29.90
N SER A 113 3.59 7.19 -29.82
CA SER A 113 3.81 5.96 -30.59
C SER A 113 4.22 4.78 -29.69
N ALA A 114 3.88 3.58 -30.17
CA ALA A 114 4.11 2.35 -29.43
C ALA A 114 5.57 1.91 -29.55
N ARG A 115 6.13 1.43 -28.43
CA ARG A 115 7.40 0.70 -28.45
C ARG A 115 7.17 -0.76 -28.89
N PRO A 116 8.24 -1.48 -29.28
CA PRO A 116 8.13 -2.91 -29.52
C PRO A 116 7.51 -3.64 -28.31
N SER A 117 6.54 -4.53 -28.56
CA SER A 117 5.81 -5.32 -27.54
C SER A 117 4.79 -4.56 -26.66
N THR A 118 4.57 -3.26 -26.87
CA THR A 118 3.56 -2.47 -26.13
C THR A 118 2.15 -3.09 -26.22
N GLN A 119 1.73 -3.52 -27.42
CA GLN A 119 0.43 -4.18 -27.60
C GLN A 119 0.30 -5.48 -26.80
N ARG A 120 1.36 -6.30 -26.80
CA ARG A 120 1.38 -7.57 -26.08
C ARG A 120 1.26 -7.36 -24.57
N LEU A 121 1.91 -6.32 -24.06
CA LEU A 121 1.81 -5.92 -22.65
C LEU A 121 0.38 -5.49 -22.30
N ALA A 122 -0.24 -4.63 -23.11
CA ALA A 122 -1.60 -4.17 -22.90
C ALA A 122 -2.63 -5.32 -22.87
N VAL A 123 -2.55 -6.25 -23.83
CA VAL A 123 -3.49 -7.38 -23.94
C VAL A 123 -3.31 -8.39 -22.80
N ALA A 124 -2.06 -8.64 -22.37
CA ALA A 124 -1.78 -9.55 -21.26
C ALA A 124 -2.27 -9.03 -19.90
N SER A 125 -2.47 -7.72 -19.78
CA SER A 125 -2.84 -7.02 -18.55
C SER A 125 -4.11 -6.20 -18.76
N SER A 126 -5.19 -6.83 -19.24
CA SER A 126 -6.43 -6.16 -19.66
C SER A 126 -7.45 -5.88 -18.53
N GLY A 127 -7.06 -5.95 -17.26
CA GLY A 127 -7.97 -5.80 -16.12
C GLY A 127 -7.42 -4.89 -15.02
N THR A 128 -8.30 -4.50 -14.10
CA THR A 128 -7.97 -3.64 -12.95
C THR A 128 -7.97 -4.41 -11.61
N ILE A 129 -8.42 -5.68 -11.62
CA ILE A 129 -8.44 -6.53 -10.43
C ILE A 129 -6.99 -6.88 -10.05
N PRO A 130 -6.54 -6.52 -8.84
CA PRO A 130 -5.16 -6.74 -8.44
C PRO A 130 -4.86 -8.20 -8.13
N ASP A 131 -3.61 -8.61 -8.37
CA ASP A 131 -3.07 -9.84 -7.82
C ASP A 131 -2.79 -9.64 -6.32
N ARG A 132 -3.48 -10.40 -5.47
CA ARG A 132 -3.26 -10.48 -4.02
C ARG A 132 -2.90 -11.89 -3.63
N GLY A 133 -2.14 -12.04 -2.55
CA GLY A 133 -1.82 -13.37 -2.02
C GLY A 133 -1.05 -13.34 -0.71
N MET A 134 -0.63 -14.51 -0.27
CA MET A 134 -0.08 -14.72 1.06
C MET A 134 1.27 -14.04 1.27
N PHE A 135 1.48 -13.44 2.44
CA PHE A 135 2.77 -12.98 2.95
C PHE A 135 3.42 -14.09 3.78
N PRO A 136 4.65 -14.51 3.46
CA PRO A 136 5.40 -15.39 4.35
C PRO A 136 5.71 -14.67 5.67
N VAL A 137 5.47 -15.35 6.78
CA VAL A 137 5.89 -14.89 8.10
C VAL A 137 7.16 -15.62 8.50
N VAL A 138 8.17 -14.86 8.90
CA VAL A 138 9.53 -15.37 9.13
C VAL A 138 10.14 -14.84 10.42
N LEU A 139 11.09 -15.59 10.96
CA LEU A 139 11.95 -15.15 12.05
C LEU A 139 13.04 -14.18 11.56
N PRO A 140 13.61 -13.33 12.44
CA PRO A 140 14.75 -12.48 12.11
C PRO A 140 15.95 -13.29 11.63
N GLU A 141 16.82 -12.67 10.83
CA GLU A 141 18.06 -13.30 10.38
C GLU A 141 18.99 -13.57 11.57
N GLY A 142 19.57 -14.78 11.62
CA GLY A 142 20.43 -15.23 12.73
C GLY A 142 19.74 -16.01 13.85
N ALA A 143 18.40 -16.01 13.93
CA ALA A 143 17.63 -16.77 14.94
C ALA A 143 17.38 -18.25 14.54
N GLN A 144 18.31 -18.86 13.80
CA GLN A 144 18.11 -20.14 13.08
C GLN A 144 18.31 -21.41 13.93
N ASP A 145 18.77 -21.28 15.18
CA ASP A 145 19.17 -22.42 16.02
C ASP A 145 18.03 -23.36 16.45
N ALA A 146 16.79 -23.11 16.00
CA ALA A 146 15.59 -23.89 16.33
C ALA A 146 14.77 -24.42 15.12
N GLY A 147 15.20 -24.23 13.86
CA GLY A 147 14.54 -24.86 12.69
C GLY A 147 14.14 -23.92 11.53
N ARG A 148 13.01 -24.21 10.85
CA ARG A 148 12.58 -23.54 9.60
C ARG A 148 12.35 -22.03 9.83
N ARG A 149 13.05 -21.19 9.05
CA ARG A 149 12.96 -19.71 9.04
C ARG A 149 11.53 -19.17 8.86
N ARG A 150 10.63 -19.94 8.26
CA ARG A 150 9.23 -19.58 7.99
C ARG A 150 8.32 -20.19 9.04
N VAL A 151 7.60 -19.34 9.76
CA VAL A 151 6.66 -19.73 10.83
C VAL A 151 5.22 -19.86 10.33
N GLY A 152 4.88 -19.19 9.22
CA GLY A 152 3.53 -19.28 8.65
C GLY A 152 3.32 -18.38 7.44
N GLU A 153 2.05 -18.08 7.19
CA GLU A 153 1.56 -17.21 6.13
C GLU A 153 0.44 -16.31 6.65
N LEU A 154 0.35 -15.07 6.17
CA LEU A 154 -0.74 -14.12 6.44
C LEU A 154 -1.36 -13.60 5.16
N ASP A 155 -2.67 -13.40 5.14
CA ASP A 155 -3.33 -12.74 4.02
C ASP A 155 -2.81 -11.29 3.90
N GLU A 156 -2.73 -10.79 2.68
CA GLU A 156 -2.27 -9.43 2.40
C GLU A 156 -3.17 -8.36 3.04
N GLU A 157 -4.49 -8.60 3.10
CA GLU A 157 -5.41 -7.69 3.81
C GLU A 157 -5.13 -7.65 5.31
N MET A 158 -4.87 -8.81 5.93
CA MET A 158 -4.44 -8.88 7.33
C MET A 158 -3.12 -8.13 7.55
N VAL A 159 -2.17 -8.21 6.61
CA VAL A 159 -0.92 -7.45 6.67
C VAL A 159 -1.14 -5.94 6.54
N HIS A 160 -2.07 -5.48 5.69
CA HIS A 160 -2.40 -4.04 5.59
C HIS A 160 -2.91 -3.46 6.90
N GLU A 161 -3.66 -4.28 7.64
CA GLU A 161 -4.29 -3.94 8.89
C GLU A 161 -3.43 -4.20 10.12
N SER A 162 -2.20 -4.68 9.89
CA SER A 162 -1.25 -4.97 10.94
C SER A 162 -0.19 -3.88 10.99
N SER A 163 0.24 -3.56 12.20
CA SER A 163 1.33 -2.63 12.49
C SER A 163 2.49 -3.34 13.20
N PRO A 164 3.73 -2.82 13.06
CA PRO A 164 4.81 -3.24 13.94
C PRO A 164 4.44 -3.06 15.42
N GLY A 165 4.62 -4.12 16.20
CA GLY A 165 4.21 -4.23 17.60
C GLY A 165 2.97 -5.10 17.83
N ASP A 166 2.14 -5.30 16.80
CA ASP A 166 0.95 -6.13 16.89
C ASP A 166 1.32 -7.59 17.14
N ILE A 167 0.48 -8.31 17.87
CA ILE A 167 0.69 -9.73 18.15
C ILE A 167 -0.34 -10.50 17.35
N ILE A 168 0.11 -11.52 16.62
CA ILE A 168 -0.70 -12.37 15.76
C ILE A 168 -0.54 -13.83 16.18
N THR A 169 -1.60 -14.62 16.02
CA THR A 169 -1.56 -16.06 16.28
C THR A 169 -1.31 -16.82 14.98
N LEU A 170 -0.28 -17.66 14.93
CA LEU A 170 -0.05 -18.57 13.79
C LEU A 170 0.05 -19.99 14.32
N GLY A 171 -0.88 -20.84 13.90
CA GLY A 171 -1.08 -22.15 14.51
C GLY A 171 -1.53 -21.99 15.97
N THR A 172 -0.74 -22.51 16.90
CA THR A 172 -0.98 -22.41 18.35
C THR A 172 -0.08 -21.39 19.04
N SER A 173 0.81 -20.73 18.29
CA SER A 173 1.83 -19.83 18.84
C SER A 173 1.51 -18.36 18.57
N SER A 174 1.85 -17.50 19.52
CA SER A 174 1.69 -16.05 19.43
C SER A 174 3.01 -15.38 19.01
N TRP A 175 2.92 -14.47 18.05
CA TRP A 175 4.06 -13.84 17.39
C TRP A 175 3.88 -12.33 17.36
N ARG A 176 4.86 -11.56 17.83
CA ARG A 176 4.87 -10.09 17.73
C ARG A 176 5.49 -9.68 16.43
N ILE A 177 4.78 -8.88 15.64
CA ILE A 177 5.29 -8.27 14.41
C ILE A 177 6.40 -7.30 14.77
N ARG A 178 7.63 -7.63 14.37
CA ARG A 178 8.78 -6.76 14.51
C ARG A 178 8.80 -5.71 13.40
N GLN A 179 8.58 -6.17 12.17
CA GLN A 179 8.58 -5.32 10.98
C GLN A 179 7.76 -6.00 9.87
N ILE A 180 7.06 -5.18 9.08
CA ILE A 180 6.42 -5.60 7.83
C ILE A 180 7.28 -5.03 6.71
N THR A 181 7.82 -5.90 5.86
CA THR A 181 8.53 -5.49 4.64
C THR A 181 7.62 -5.66 3.43
N GLY A 182 8.04 -5.18 2.26
CA GLY A 182 7.24 -5.31 1.04
C GLY A 182 6.96 -6.77 0.64
N ASP A 183 7.77 -7.72 1.08
CA ASP A 183 7.74 -9.13 0.65
C ASP A 183 7.42 -10.15 1.75
N ARG A 184 7.54 -9.79 3.04
CA ARG A 184 7.40 -10.71 4.19
C ARG A 184 7.04 -9.97 5.49
N VAL A 185 6.60 -10.73 6.49
CA VAL A 185 6.39 -10.24 7.85
C VAL A 185 7.44 -10.87 8.77
N VAL A 186 8.23 -10.04 9.45
CA VAL A 186 9.25 -10.49 10.40
C VAL A 186 8.66 -10.44 11.81
N VAL A 187 8.73 -11.54 12.54
CA VAL A 187 8.12 -11.68 13.87
C VAL A 187 9.08 -12.21 14.92
N ASP A 188 8.87 -11.79 16.17
CA ASP A 188 9.51 -12.34 17.36
C ASP A 188 8.49 -13.17 18.17
N PRO A 189 8.88 -14.22 18.90
CA PRO A 189 7.98 -14.93 19.82
C PRO A 189 7.31 -14.00 20.85
N ALA A 190 6.04 -14.25 21.16
CA ALA A 190 5.23 -13.43 22.06
C ALA A 190 4.28 -14.26 22.93
N GLU A 191 4.85 -15.19 23.70
CA GLU A 191 4.10 -16.09 24.59
C GLU A 191 3.28 -15.35 25.66
N GLY A 192 2.12 -15.90 25.99
CA GLY A 192 1.24 -15.41 27.06
C GLY A 192 0.54 -14.07 26.79
N ARG A 193 0.64 -13.53 25.56
CA ARG A 193 0.02 -12.25 25.20
C ARG A 193 -1.10 -12.40 24.20
N SER A 194 -2.15 -11.64 24.44
CA SER A 194 -2.86 -10.73 23.53
C SER A 194 -2.79 -10.88 21.96
N ALA A 195 -2.61 -12.05 21.32
CA ALA A 195 -2.51 -12.26 19.86
C ALA A 195 -3.80 -12.29 19.00
N ARG A 196 -3.93 -11.36 18.05
CA ARG A 196 -5.01 -11.28 17.04
C ARG A 196 -5.00 -12.52 16.13
N LEU A 197 -6.17 -13.09 15.86
CA LEU A 197 -6.29 -14.18 14.89
C LEU A 197 -6.15 -13.64 13.46
N PRO A 198 -5.35 -14.29 12.59
CA PRO A 198 -5.29 -13.94 11.19
C PRO A 198 -6.62 -14.29 10.54
N PHE A 199 -7.25 -13.29 9.92
CA PHE A 199 -8.42 -13.51 9.09
C PHE A 199 -8.01 -13.71 7.63
N TRP A 200 -8.90 -14.33 6.88
CA TRP A 200 -8.74 -14.68 5.47
C TRP A 200 -9.91 -14.07 4.69
N LYS A 201 -9.65 -13.65 3.46
CA LYS A 201 -10.58 -12.94 2.55
C LYS A 201 -12.08 -13.17 2.79
N GLY A 202 -12.80 -12.05 2.97
CA GLY A 202 -14.26 -11.98 3.00
C GLY A 202 -14.83 -10.73 3.67
N GLU A 203 -14.08 -10.08 4.55
CA GLU A 203 -14.47 -8.80 5.14
C GLU A 203 -14.10 -7.66 4.18
N GLY A 204 -15.08 -6.81 3.85
CA GLY A 204 -14.88 -5.65 3.00
C GLY A 204 -14.05 -4.56 3.70
N LEU A 205 -14.07 -3.33 3.17
CA LEU A 205 -13.35 -2.16 3.70
C LEU A 205 -13.73 -1.77 5.15
N GLY A 206 -14.64 -2.51 5.79
CA GLY A 206 -15.34 -2.14 7.01
C GLY A 206 -16.64 -1.40 6.73
N ARG A 207 -17.37 -1.08 7.78
CA ARG A 207 -18.62 -0.34 7.72
C ARG A 207 -18.37 1.10 7.24
N PRO A 208 -19.11 1.59 6.22
CA PRO A 208 -19.04 3.00 5.83
C PRO A 208 -19.58 3.94 6.92
N ALA A 209 -19.06 5.16 6.97
CA ALA A 209 -19.45 6.16 7.96
C ALA A 209 -20.96 6.45 7.95
N ALA A 210 -21.60 6.47 6.78
CA ALA A 210 -23.05 6.68 6.67
C ALA A 210 -23.87 5.59 7.37
N THR A 211 -23.50 4.31 7.18
CA THR A 211 -24.13 3.17 7.87
C THR A 211 -23.81 3.20 9.36
N GLY A 212 -22.60 3.62 9.72
CA GLY A 212 -22.20 3.88 11.10
C GLY A 212 -23.05 4.95 11.79
N LEU A 213 -23.32 6.07 11.12
CA LEU A 213 -24.21 7.12 11.63
C LEU A 213 -25.63 6.60 11.83
N ALA A 214 -26.17 5.79 10.92
CA ALA A 214 -27.49 5.17 11.11
C ALA A 214 -27.54 4.27 12.36
N LYS A 215 -26.46 3.52 12.63
CA LYS A 215 -26.29 2.76 13.89
C LYS A 215 -26.25 3.68 15.11
N GLY A 216 -25.50 4.78 15.04
CA GLY A 216 -25.41 5.78 16.09
C GLY A 216 -26.76 6.43 16.43
N VAL A 217 -27.52 6.81 15.41
CA VAL A 217 -28.88 7.37 15.54
C VAL A 217 -29.82 6.37 16.22
N PHE A 218 -29.80 5.11 15.77
CA PHE A 218 -30.58 4.04 16.41
C PHE A 218 -30.25 3.92 17.90
N LEU A 219 -28.96 3.91 18.26
CA LEU A 219 -28.53 3.81 19.66
C LEU A 219 -28.95 5.02 20.49
N ARG A 220 -28.93 6.24 19.93
CA ARG A 220 -29.42 7.46 20.60
C ARG A 220 -30.91 7.38 20.91
N GLU A 221 -31.70 6.99 19.92
CA GLU A 221 -33.15 6.83 20.08
C GLU A 221 -33.50 5.72 21.07
N ALA A 222 -32.75 4.61 21.03
CA ALA A 222 -32.90 3.51 21.97
C ALA A 222 -32.54 3.93 23.40
N GLN A 223 -31.43 4.65 23.60
CA GLN A 223 -31.04 5.18 24.91
C GLN A 223 -32.12 6.09 25.50
N SER A 224 -32.65 7.01 24.68
CA SER A 224 -33.69 7.96 25.11
C SER A 224 -35.02 7.28 25.44
N SER A 225 -35.25 6.08 24.90
CA SER A 225 -36.45 5.28 25.13
C SER A 225 -36.35 4.35 26.34
N LEU A 226 -35.14 4.10 26.84
CA LEU A 226 -34.89 3.23 27.99
C LEU A 226 -34.92 4.06 29.30
N PRO A 227 -35.67 3.63 30.32
CA PRO A 227 -35.69 4.32 31.60
C PRO A 227 -34.30 4.28 32.26
N SER A 228 -33.89 5.40 32.86
CA SER A 228 -32.59 5.55 33.52
C SER A 228 -32.43 4.69 34.77
N GLU A 229 -33.54 4.27 35.40
CA GLU A 229 -33.53 3.44 36.61
C GLU A 229 -33.95 1.99 36.32
N ALA A 230 -33.17 1.04 36.85
CA ALA A 230 -33.48 -0.38 36.78
C ALA A 230 -34.68 -0.72 37.69
N GLY A 231 -35.79 -1.16 37.09
CA GLY A 231 -36.99 -1.56 37.84
C GLY A 231 -38.12 -0.53 37.85
N ALA A 232 -37.90 0.66 37.29
CA ALA A 232 -39.02 1.49 36.83
C ALA A 232 -39.79 0.66 35.79
N GLY A 233 -41.09 0.45 36.00
CA GLY A 233 -41.92 -0.34 35.10
C GLY A 233 -41.84 0.13 33.64
N GLU A 234 -42.40 -0.67 32.71
CA GLU A 234 -42.29 -0.41 31.28
C GLU A 234 -42.79 1.02 30.92
N SER A 235 -41.87 1.88 30.50
CA SER A 235 -42.17 3.26 30.08
C SER A 235 -42.87 3.26 28.72
N GLU A 236 -43.52 4.37 28.37
CA GLU A 236 -44.09 4.52 27.02
C GLU A 236 -43.02 4.46 25.93
N GLY A 237 -41.84 5.04 26.19
CA GLY A 237 -40.67 4.94 25.32
C GLY A 237 -40.20 3.51 25.11
N GLU A 238 -40.12 2.71 26.18
CA GLU A 238 -39.71 1.30 26.06
C GLU A 238 -40.72 0.48 25.25
N ARG A 239 -42.03 0.73 25.45
CA ARG A 239 -43.08 0.11 24.62
C ARG A 239 -42.93 0.48 23.15
N ALA A 240 -42.63 1.74 22.83
CA ALA A 240 -42.41 2.20 21.47
C ALA A 240 -41.18 1.54 20.83
N LEU A 241 -40.07 1.46 21.56
CA LEU A 241 -38.86 0.77 21.12
C LEU A 241 -39.14 -0.72 20.85
N ARG A 242 -39.85 -1.41 21.74
CA ARG A 242 -40.24 -2.83 21.55
C ARG A 242 -41.09 -3.04 20.30
N ARG A 243 -42.01 -2.11 19.98
CA ARG A 243 -42.79 -2.15 18.74
C ARG A 243 -41.89 -1.99 17.53
N ARG A 244 -41.02 -0.98 17.50
CA ARG A 244 -40.03 -0.77 16.43
C ARG A 244 -39.18 -2.02 16.18
N LEU A 245 -38.65 -2.64 17.24
CA LEU A 245 -37.85 -3.87 17.11
C LEU A 245 -38.66 -5.04 16.54
N THR A 246 -39.94 -5.16 16.92
CA THR A 246 -40.85 -6.18 16.36
C THR A 246 -41.12 -5.91 14.89
N GLU A 247 -41.36 -4.65 14.53
CA GLU A 247 -41.55 -4.21 13.15
C GLU A 247 -40.29 -4.48 12.34
N ALA A 248 -39.09 -4.23 12.86
CA ALA A 248 -37.81 -4.58 12.21
C ALA A 248 -37.66 -6.09 11.95
N GLY A 249 -38.39 -6.93 12.70
CA GLY A 249 -38.47 -8.38 12.47
C GLY A 249 -37.77 -9.21 13.54
N LEU A 250 -37.38 -8.62 14.66
CA LEU A 250 -36.78 -9.35 15.77
C LEU A 250 -37.84 -10.19 16.49
N ASP A 251 -37.49 -11.44 16.82
CA ASP A 251 -38.31 -12.29 17.67
C ASP A 251 -38.24 -11.87 19.16
N ALA A 252 -39.01 -12.57 20.01
CA ALA A 252 -39.09 -12.23 21.44
C ALA A 252 -37.74 -12.34 22.18
N HIS A 253 -36.90 -13.30 21.81
CA HIS A 253 -35.60 -13.51 22.44
C HIS A 253 -34.60 -12.44 21.98
N ALA A 254 -34.53 -12.17 20.68
CA ALA A 254 -33.67 -11.14 20.10
C ALA A 254 -33.99 -9.75 20.69
N ARG A 255 -35.27 -9.40 20.81
CA ARG A 255 -35.69 -8.13 21.46
C ARG A 255 -35.25 -8.06 22.92
N SER A 256 -35.48 -9.13 23.69
CA SER A 256 -35.13 -9.15 25.11
C SER A 256 -33.62 -9.08 25.32
N ASN A 257 -32.84 -9.78 24.50
CA ASN A 257 -31.38 -9.75 24.54
C ASN A 257 -30.81 -8.38 24.18
N LEU A 258 -31.35 -7.73 23.14
CA LEU A 258 -30.92 -6.40 22.73
C LEU A 258 -31.23 -5.37 23.83
N LEU A 259 -32.45 -5.36 24.38
CA LEU A 259 -32.79 -4.43 25.46
C LEU A 259 -31.97 -4.66 26.73
N ALA A 260 -31.63 -5.91 27.05
CA ALA A 260 -30.73 -6.24 28.15
C ALA A 260 -29.31 -5.71 27.88
N LEU A 261 -28.77 -5.98 26.69
CA LEU A 261 -27.45 -5.53 26.26
C LEU A 261 -27.30 -4.00 26.37
N LEU A 262 -28.27 -3.23 25.86
CA LEU A 262 -28.23 -1.77 25.91
C LEU A 262 -28.25 -1.24 27.35
N ARG A 263 -29.03 -1.86 28.24
CA ARG A 263 -29.06 -1.50 29.66
C ARG A 263 -27.76 -1.84 30.37
N GLU A 264 -27.20 -3.03 30.11
CA GLU A 264 -25.92 -3.45 30.67
C GLU A 264 -24.81 -2.47 30.24
N GLN A 265 -24.75 -2.11 28.95
CA GLN A 265 -23.78 -1.15 28.43
C GLN A 265 -23.92 0.22 29.09
N TYR A 266 -25.15 0.75 29.15
CA TYR A 266 -25.41 2.04 29.77
C TYR A 266 -25.05 2.06 31.25
N ARG A 267 -25.30 0.97 31.99
CA ARG A 267 -24.91 0.86 33.41
C ARG A 267 -23.39 0.82 33.58
N ALA A 268 -22.68 0.14 32.67
CA ALA A 268 -21.23 0.03 32.75
C ALA A 268 -20.53 1.36 32.45
N THR A 269 -21.00 2.11 31.46
CA THR A 269 -20.27 3.26 30.92
C THR A 269 -20.97 4.61 31.08
N GLY A 270 -22.21 4.63 31.58
CA GLY A 270 -23.03 5.83 31.74
C GLY A 270 -23.62 6.39 30.44
N ALA A 271 -23.25 5.86 29.27
CA ALA A 271 -23.78 6.24 27.97
C ALA A 271 -23.60 5.13 26.94
N LEU A 272 -24.41 5.13 25.89
CA LEU A 272 -24.16 4.35 24.68
C LEU A 272 -23.31 5.18 23.70
N PRO A 273 -22.44 4.53 22.89
CA PRO A 273 -21.84 5.20 21.74
C PRO A 273 -22.93 5.47 20.70
N THR A 274 -23.12 6.73 20.34
CA THR A 274 -24.17 7.19 19.42
C THR A 274 -23.56 8.06 18.34
N ASP A 275 -24.38 8.64 17.47
CA ASP A 275 -23.93 9.63 16.49
C ASP A 275 -23.51 10.96 17.15
N GLU A 276 -23.91 11.23 18.40
CA GLU A 276 -23.61 12.46 19.14
C GLU A 276 -22.79 12.24 20.43
N THR A 277 -22.47 10.99 20.76
CA THR A 277 -21.71 10.64 21.97
C THR A 277 -20.68 9.58 21.65
N LEU A 278 -19.41 9.87 21.91
CA LEU A 278 -18.34 8.88 21.97
C LEU A 278 -18.16 8.44 23.42
N VAL A 279 -17.83 7.17 23.63
CA VAL A 279 -17.51 6.66 24.97
C VAL A 279 -16.02 6.30 25.00
N LEU A 280 -15.28 6.94 25.90
CA LEU A 280 -13.88 6.65 26.17
C LEU A 280 -13.81 5.80 27.44
N GLU A 281 -13.85 4.48 27.27
CA GLU A 281 -13.78 3.52 28.35
C GLU A 281 -12.33 3.21 28.71
N ARG A 282 -12.04 3.10 30.01
CA ARG A 282 -10.74 2.71 30.52
C ARG A 282 -10.89 1.66 31.60
N TYR A 283 -10.08 0.62 31.53
CA TYR A 283 -9.91 -0.31 32.63
C TYR A 283 -8.46 -0.77 32.74
N GLU A 284 -8.07 -1.12 33.95
CA GLU A 284 -6.77 -1.69 34.26
C GLU A 284 -6.88 -3.21 34.20
N ASP A 285 -5.95 -3.86 33.50
CA ASP A 285 -5.89 -5.32 33.46
C ASP A 285 -5.13 -5.90 34.65
N GLU A 286 -5.16 -7.23 34.80
CA GLU A 286 -4.50 -7.91 35.92
C GLU A 286 -2.97 -7.68 35.98
N SER A 287 -2.35 -7.21 34.88
CA SER A 287 -0.92 -6.87 34.82
C SER A 287 -0.61 -5.43 35.20
N GLY A 288 -1.63 -4.62 35.50
CA GLY A 288 -1.53 -3.19 35.71
C GLY A 288 -1.41 -2.38 34.41
N SER A 289 -1.56 -3.04 33.25
CA SER A 289 -1.59 -2.35 31.96
C SER A 289 -2.97 -1.76 31.74
N TRP A 290 -3.02 -0.61 31.09
CA TRP A 290 -4.26 0.05 30.79
C TRP A 290 -4.79 -0.35 29.42
N ARG A 291 -6.10 -0.60 29.36
CA ARG A 291 -6.84 -0.65 28.10
C ARG A 291 -7.70 0.59 27.98
N ILE A 292 -7.46 1.35 26.92
CA ILE A 292 -8.28 2.50 26.54
C ILE A 292 -9.09 2.10 25.30
N ILE A 293 -10.41 2.22 25.40
CA ILE A 293 -11.34 1.83 24.34
C ILE A 293 -12.16 3.03 23.92
N VAL A 294 -12.04 3.38 22.64
CA VAL A 294 -12.83 4.42 22.00
C VAL A 294 -14.01 3.74 21.32
N HIS A 295 -15.19 3.83 21.92
CA HIS A 295 -16.42 3.33 21.31
C HIS A 295 -16.98 4.37 20.34
N SER A 296 -17.11 3.97 19.09
CA SER A 296 -17.60 4.81 18.00
C SER A 296 -18.28 3.93 16.95
N THR A 297 -19.36 4.45 16.35
CA THR A 297 -20.14 3.68 15.36
C THR A 297 -19.68 3.90 13.92
N LEU A 298 -18.75 4.84 13.68
CA LEU A 298 -18.40 5.34 12.35
C LEU A 298 -17.70 4.35 11.42
N GLY A 299 -17.28 3.20 11.94
CA GLY A 299 -16.70 2.16 11.12
C GLY A 299 -15.20 2.34 10.86
N ARG A 300 -14.61 1.27 10.32
CA ARG A 300 -13.17 1.12 10.24
C ARG A 300 -12.47 2.13 9.34
N CYS A 301 -13.11 2.54 8.23
CA CYS A 301 -12.55 3.53 7.31
C CYS A 301 -12.24 4.87 8.00
N VAL A 302 -12.96 5.20 9.08
CA VAL A 302 -12.69 6.37 9.92
C VAL A 302 -11.72 6.04 11.05
N HIS A 303 -11.85 4.85 11.65
CA HIS A 303 -11.08 4.48 12.82
C HIS A 303 -9.60 4.18 12.54
N GLU A 304 -9.25 3.63 11.37
CA GLU A 304 -7.85 3.36 11.00
C GLU A 304 -6.98 4.65 10.94
N PRO A 305 -7.35 5.68 10.15
CA PRO A 305 -6.58 6.93 10.13
C PRO A 305 -6.62 7.66 11.48
N TRP A 306 -7.70 7.50 12.27
CA TRP A 306 -7.79 8.07 13.60
C TRP A 306 -6.85 7.38 14.59
N ALA A 307 -6.79 6.05 14.58
CA ALA A 307 -5.88 5.25 15.39
C ALA A 307 -4.41 5.56 15.07
N MET A 308 -4.09 5.80 13.79
CA MET A 308 -2.77 6.27 13.37
C MET A 308 -2.38 7.58 14.08
N ALA A 309 -3.28 8.56 14.11
CA ALA A 309 -3.06 9.84 14.78
C ALA A 309 -2.97 9.69 16.31
N ILE A 310 -3.84 8.87 16.90
CA ILE A 310 -3.85 8.58 18.33
C ILE A 310 -2.54 7.92 18.76
N ARG A 311 -2.03 6.93 18.01
CA ARG A 311 -0.75 6.26 18.31
C ARG A 311 0.42 7.23 18.34
N GLU A 312 0.49 8.12 17.36
CA GLU A 312 1.53 9.15 17.30
C GLU A 312 1.44 10.06 18.52
N ARG A 313 0.23 10.50 18.88
CA ARG A 313 0.02 11.33 20.07
C ARG A 313 0.36 10.62 21.37
N VAL A 314 0.02 9.34 21.53
CA VAL A 314 0.44 8.52 22.69
C VAL A 314 1.96 8.48 22.75
N HIS A 315 2.64 8.26 21.63
CA HIS A 315 4.09 8.22 21.59
C HIS A 315 4.73 9.54 22.01
N GLN A 316 4.16 10.67 21.57
CA GLN A 316 4.63 12.01 21.93
C GLN A 316 4.37 12.35 23.41
N LEU A 317 3.21 11.98 23.95
CA LEU A 317 2.80 12.33 25.32
C LEU A 317 3.39 11.40 26.38
N LEU A 318 3.43 10.10 26.10
CA LEU A 318 3.76 9.06 27.09
C LEU A 318 5.09 8.36 26.79
N GLY A 319 5.75 8.65 25.66
CA GLY A 319 7.01 8.00 25.26
C GLY A 319 6.88 6.53 24.86
N VAL A 320 5.67 5.96 24.93
CA VAL A 320 5.39 4.54 24.62
C VAL A 320 4.65 4.41 23.30
N ARG A 321 4.88 3.30 22.58
CA ARG A 321 4.09 2.95 21.40
C ARG A 321 3.00 1.97 21.84
N PRO A 322 1.72 2.38 21.82
CA PRO A 322 0.65 1.48 22.24
C PRO A 322 0.44 0.40 21.18
N GLN A 323 0.05 -0.79 21.62
CA GLN A 323 -0.56 -1.77 20.72
C GLN A 323 -1.99 -1.31 20.44
N THR A 324 -2.44 -1.46 19.20
CA THR A 324 -3.75 -0.96 18.78
C THR A 324 -4.54 -1.98 18.02
N ILE A 325 -5.83 -2.08 18.33
CA ILE A 325 -6.79 -2.87 17.57
C ILE A 325 -7.83 -1.91 17.04
N VAL A 326 -8.12 -1.99 15.75
CA VAL A 326 -9.10 -1.16 15.08
C VAL A 326 -10.19 -2.05 14.53
N ALA A 327 -11.45 -1.72 14.83
CA ALA A 327 -12.62 -2.43 14.37
C ALA A 327 -13.73 -1.45 14.00
N ASP A 328 -14.84 -1.95 13.47
CA ASP A 328 -15.96 -1.10 13.05
C ASP A 328 -16.62 -0.35 14.21
N ASP A 329 -16.65 -0.95 15.41
CA ASP A 329 -17.30 -0.38 16.59
C ASP A 329 -16.34 0.37 17.53
N GLY A 330 -15.05 0.46 17.19
CA GLY A 330 -14.12 1.26 17.99
C GLY A 330 -12.63 1.02 17.77
N ILE A 331 -11.84 1.66 18.63
CA ILE A 331 -10.37 1.57 18.68
C ILE A 331 -9.98 1.14 20.10
N VAL A 332 -9.14 0.11 20.21
CA VAL A 332 -8.55 -0.31 21.48
C VAL A 332 -7.07 0.05 21.48
N LEU A 333 -6.60 0.67 22.56
CA LEU A 333 -5.20 0.93 22.85
C LEU A 333 -4.80 0.14 24.10
N GLN A 334 -3.70 -0.59 24.02
CA GLN A 334 -3.04 -1.16 25.19
C GLN A 334 -1.80 -0.34 25.53
N ILE A 335 -1.80 0.23 26.74
CA ILE A 335 -0.74 1.08 27.25
C ILE A 335 -0.15 0.39 28.48
N PRO A 336 1.17 0.13 28.51
CA PRO A 336 1.84 -0.39 29.71
C PRO A 336 1.60 0.50 30.94
N PRO A 337 1.88 0.03 32.16
CA PRO A 337 1.81 0.87 33.35
C PRO A 337 2.66 2.14 33.15
N VAL A 338 2.03 3.31 33.34
CA VAL A 338 2.68 4.62 33.20
C VAL A 338 2.46 5.45 34.48
N GLU A 339 3.50 6.18 34.89
CA GLU A 339 3.41 7.15 35.99
C GLU A 339 2.73 8.44 35.50
N GLY A 340 1.84 9.04 36.30
CA GLY A 340 1.20 10.33 35.99
C GLY A 340 -0.23 10.29 35.45
N GLY A 341 -0.85 9.11 35.40
CA GLY A 341 -2.24 8.93 34.96
C GLY A 341 -2.41 8.96 33.44
N LEU A 342 -3.54 8.45 32.96
CA LEU A 342 -3.81 8.40 31.52
C LEU A 342 -4.42 9.70 30.99
N PRO A 343 -4.08 10.10 29.75
CA PRO A 343 -4.73 11.25 29.11
C PRO A 343 -6.26 11.07 28.96
N GLY A 344 -6.96 12.19 29.16
CA GLY A 344 -8.40 12.38 28.99
C GLY A 344 -8.90 12.22 27.54
N ALA A 345 -10.08 12.80 27.26
CA ALA A 345 -10.59 12.98 25.90
C ALA A 345 -9.60 13.68 24.93
N GLY A 346 -8.69 14.50 25.45
CA GLY A 346 -7.60 15.14 24.69
C GLY A 346 -6.74 14.16 23.87
N LEU A 347 -6.73 12.88 24.24
CA LEU A 347 -6.03 11.84 23.51
C LEU A 347 -6.60 11.61 22.10
N ILE A 348 -7.92 11.75 21.97
CA ILE A 348 -8.66 11.35 20.77
C ILE A 348 -9.21 12.55 19.99
N THR A 349 -9.13 13.77 20.52
CA THR A 349 -9.61 15.00 19.89
C THR A 349 -8.47 15.76 19.20
N PHE A 350 -8.59 16.01 17.90
CA PHE A 350 -7.59 16.71 17.10
C PHE A 350 -8.22 17.94 16.43
N ASP A 351 -7.40 18.91 16.03
CA ASP A 351 -7.85 19.88 15.03
C ASP A 351 -8.05 19.18 13.67
N ALA A 352 -9.06 19.61 12.89
CA ALA A 352 -9.39 18.97 11.63
C ALA A 352 -8.26 19.09 10.58
N ALA A 353 -7.57 20.23 10.54
CA ALA A 353 -6.41 20.41 9.67
C ALA A 353 -5.20 19.63 10.19
N GLU A 354 -4.99 19.60 11.50
CA GLU A 354 -3.93 18.81 12.16
C GLU A 354 -4.04 17.32 11.79
N ILE A 355 -5.20 16.70 12.01
CA ILE A 355 -5.38 15.26 11.75
C ILE A 355 -5.26 14.93 10.27
N SER A 356 -5.80 15.79 9.39
CA SER A 356 -5.68 15.63 7.94
C SER A 356 -4.23 15.66 7.48
N SER A 357 -3.45 16.63 7.97
CA SER A 357 -2.04 16.75 7.66
C SER A 357 -1.22 15.57 8.19
N LEU A 358 -1.51 15.13 9.42
CA LEU A 358 -0.80 14.01 10.05
C LEU A 358 -1.02 12.73 9.23
N VAL A 359 -2.27 12.35 8.96
CA VAL A 359 -2.59 11.15 8.19
C VAL A 359 -1.92 11.18 6.81
N ARG A 360 -1.99 12.31 6.10
CA ARG A 360 -1.36 12.48 4.78
C ARG A 360 0.15 12.31 4.83
N SER A 361 0.82 12.87 5.85
CA SER A 361 2.27 12.78 6.00
C SER A 361 2.79 11.39 6.39
N ARG A 362 1.92 10.54 6.96
CA ARG A 362 2.31 9.23 7.50
C ARG A 362 1.90 8.06 6.60
N ILE A 363 1.02 8.29 5.63
CA ILE A 363 0.44 7.22 4.82
C ILE A 363 1.50 6.39 4.09
N GLU A 364 2.57 7.02 3.59
CA GLU A 364 3.65 6.34 2.87
C GLU A 364 4.43 5.34 3.73
N THR A 365 4.34 5.47 5.06
CA THR A 365 5.00 4.57 6.02
C THR A 365 4.15 3.34 6.34
N THR A 366 2.93 3.26 5.82
CA THR A 366 1.99 2.17 6.12
C THR A 366 2.17 0.98 5.18
N ALA A 367 1.86 -0.22 5.69
CA ALA A 367 1.82 -1.43 4.87
C ALA A 367 0.75 -1.34 3.77
N LEU A 368 -0.39 -0.69 4.07
CA LEU A 368 -1.46 -0.42 3.10
C LEU A 368 -0.93 0.34 1.87
N PHE A 369 -0.19 1.43 2.09
CA PHE A 369 0.36 2.23 0.99
C PHE A 369 1.35 1.43 0.13
N ALA A 370 2.27 0.68 0.74
CA ALA A 370 3.23 -0.14 0.00
C ALA A 370 2.52 -1.17 -0.91
N ALA A 371 1.42 -1.76 -0.44
CA ALA A 371 0.64 -2.67 -1.24
C ALA A 371 -0.18 -1.97 -2.33
N ARG A 372 -0.83 -0.84 -2.03
CA ARG A 372 -1.53 -0.02 -3.04
C ARG A 372 -0.56 0.42 -4.14
N PHE A 373 0.64 0.86 -3.77
CA PHE A 373 1.69 1.23 -4.70
C PHE A 373 2.06 0.08 -5.64
N ARG A 374 2.25 -1.14 -5.11
CA ARG A 374 2.50 -2.33 -5.94
C ARG A 374 1.36 -2.60 -6.91
N GLU A 375 0.11 -2.55 -6.44
CA GLU A 375 -1.06 -2.78 -7.28
C GLU A 375 -1.21 -1.70 -8.37
N CYS A 376 -1.01 -0.43 -8.03
CA CYS A 376 -1.01 0.69 -8.98
C CYS A 376 0.13 0.55 -10.00
N ALA A 377 1.34 0.20 -9.58
CA ALA A 377 2.49 0.03 -10.48
C ALA A 377 2.29 -1.14 -11.45
N ALA A 378 1.68 -2.23 -10.98
CA ALA A 378 1.32 -3.37 -11.83
C ALA A 378 0.24 -2.99 -12.84
N ARG A 379 -0.81 -2.26 -12.40
CA ARG A 379 -1.90 -1.81 -13.27
C ARG A 379 -1.42 -0.78 -14.31
N ALA A 380 -0.52 0.11 -13.92
CA ALA A 380 0.17 1.07 -14.79
C ALA A 380 1.20 0.41 -15.73
N LEU A 381 1.32 -0.93 -15.71
CA LEU A 381 2.19 -1.72 -16.58
C LEU A 381 3.68 -1.44 -16.38
N LEU A 382 4.08 -0.92 -15.21
CA LEU A 382 5.48 -0.67 -14.90
C LEU A 382 6.20 -1.94 -14.45
N MET A 383 5.47 -2.88 -13.85
CA MET A 383 6.07 -4.14 -13.40
C MET A 383 6.58 -4.98 -14.59
N PRO A 384 7.69 -5.74 -14.42
CA PRO A 384 8.21 -6.61 -15.47
C PRO A 384 7.14 -7.58 -15.97
N ALA A 385 6.99 -7.63 -17.30
CA ALA A 385 6.01 -8.48 -17.95
C ALA A 385 6.37 -9.96 -17.78
N ALA A 386 5.44 -10.78 -17.34
CA ALA A 386 5.61 -12.22 -17.39
C ALA A 386 5.58 -12.73 -18.84
N ARG A 387 6.16 -13.91 -19.05
CA ARG A 387 6.02 -14.64 -20.31
C ARG A 387 4.53 -14.94 -20.57
N PRO A 388 4.07 -14.97 -21.83
CA PRO A 388 2.67 -15.24 -22.17
C PRO A 388 2.15 -16.49 -21.49
N GLY A 389 0.93 -16.41 -20.96
CA GLY A 389 0.27 -17.53 -20.28
C GLY A 389 0.77 -17.82 -18.87
N ARG A 390 1.71 -17.03 -18.31
CA ARG A 390 2.13 -17.12 -16.90
C ARG A 390 1.99 -15.76 -16.24
N ARG A 391 1.54 -15.73 -14.98
CA ARG A 391 1.59 -14.51 -14.15
C ARG A 391 2.97 -14.35 -13.53
N THR A 392 3.38 -13.11 -13.31
CA THR A 392 4.61 -12.81 -12.55
C THR A 392 4.39 -13.30 -11.12
N PRO A 393 5.29 -14.11 -10.54
CA PRO A 393 5.17 -14.54 -9.15
C PRO A 393 5.02 -13.32 -8.22
N LEU A 394 4.07 -13.39 -7.28
CA LEU A 394 3.75 -12.26 -6.38
C LEU A 394 4.95 -11.76 -5.57
N TRP A 395 5.81 -12.66 -5.09
CA TRP A 395 7.02 -12.28 -4.36
C TRP A 395 7.96 -11.40 -5.22
N LEU A 396 8.06 -11.69 -6.51
CA LEU A 396 8.89 -10.92 -7.43
C LEU A 396 8.26 -9.54 -7.70
N GLN A 397 6.94 -9.48 -7.85
CA GLN A 397 6.23 -8.21 -7.93
C GLN A 397 6.48 -7.34 -6.68
N ARG A 398 6.49 -7.95 -5.50
CA ARG A 398 6.76 -7.25 -4.22
C ARG A 398 8.18 -6.67 -4.16
N VAL A 399 9.19 -7.47 -4.50
CA VAL A 399 10.58 -7.01 -4.55
C VAL A 399 10.74 -5.86 -5.54
N LYS A 400 10.22 -6.01 -6.76
CA LYS A 400 10.32 -4.97 -7.80
C LYS A 400 9.53 -3.71 -7.47
N ALA A 401 8.33 -3.84 -6.92
CA ALA A 401 7.56 -2.68 -6.47
C ALA A 401 8.22 -1.97 -5.28
N GLY A 402 8.87 -2.69 -4.37
CA GLY A 402 9.67 -2.09 -3.29
C GLY A 402 10.85 -1.27 -3.83
N GLN A 403 11.61 -1.82 -4.78
CA GLN A 403 12.69 -1.09 -5.47
C GLN A 403 12.16 0.17 -6.18
N LEU A 404 11.04 0.03 -6.91
CA LEU A 404 10.37 1.16 -7.57
C LEU A 404 9.94 2.23 -6.57
N LEU A 405 9.37 1.81 -5.43
CA LEU A 405 8.89 2.74 -4.40
C LEU A 405 10.05 3.53 -3.81
N GLU A 406 11.12 2.86 -3.41
CA GLU A 406 12.32 3.52 -2.87
C GLU A 406 12.90 4.52 -3.87
N ALA A 407 13.06 4.10 -5.13
CA ALA A 407 13.57 4.96 -6.18
C ALA A 407 12.60 6.12 -6.52
N SER A 408 11.29 5.93 -6.36
CA SER A 408 10.29 6.97 -6.63
C SER A 408 10.31 8.12 -5.64
N ARG A 409 10.83 7.93 -4.42
CA ARG A 409 10.84 8.95 -3.35
C ARG A 409 11.59 10.23 -3.70
N GLN A 410 12.53 10.16 -4.65
CA GLN A 410 13.24 11.35 -5.14
C GLN A 410 12.36 12.26 -6.02
N PHE A 411 11.23 11.74 -6.50
CA PHE A 411 10.30 12.44 -7.38
C PHE A 411 9.01 12.79 -6.63
N ARG A 412 8.80 14.09 -6.37
CA ARG A 412 7.62 14.58 -5.64
C ARG A 412 6.30 14.17 -6.31
N ASP A 413 6.25 14.20 -7.63
CA ASP A 413 5.02 14.03 -8.42
C ASP A 413 4.98 12.69 -9.17
N PHE A 414 5.61 11.64 -8.62
CA PHE A 414 5.59 10.32 -9.24
C PHE A 414 4.14 9.79 -9.32
N PRO A 415 3.56 9.59 -10.53
CA PRO A 415 2.12 9.39 -10.66
C PRO A 415 1.57 8.16 -9.92
N VAL A 416 2.37 7.09 -9.80
CA VAL A 416 1.97 5.89 -9.07
C VAL A 416 1.91 6.13 -7.56
N SER A 417 2.83 6.94 -7.01
CA SER A 417 2.80 7.31 -5.59
C SER A 417 1.59 8.18 -5.28
N VAL A 418 1.29 9.13 -6.16
CA VAL A 418 0.11 9.99 -6.06
C VAL A 418 -1.18 9.15 -6.13
N GLU A 419 -1.26 8.21 -7.06
CA GLU A 419 -2.42 7.32 -7.19
C GLU A 419 -2.57 6.39 -5.99
N ALA A 420 -1.48 5.79 -5.50
CA ALA A 420 -1.51 4.94 -4.31
C ALA A 420 -1.99 5.72 -3.08
N ALA A 421 -1.52 6.96 -2.90
CA ALA A 421 -1.98 7.84 -1.83
C ALA A 421 -3.47 8.18 -1.99
N ARG A 422 -3.92 8.47 -3.22
CA ARG A 422 -5.33 8.74 -3.54
C ARG A 422 -6.20 7.53 -3.21
N GLU A 423 -5.79 6.32 -3.59
CA GLU A 423 -6.52 5.08 -3.29
C GLU A 423 -6.64 4.85 -1.78
N CYS A 424 -5.54 4.96 -1.03
CA CYS A 424 -5.58 4.83 0.42
C CYS A 424 -6.51 5.88 1.06
N LEU A 425 -6.39 7.16 0.68
CA LEU A 425 -7.10 8.27 1.33
C LEU A 425 -8.57 8.40 0.96
N GLN A 426 -9.00 7.85 -0.19
CA GLN A 426 -10.37 8.03 -0.70
C GLN A 426 -11.16 6.74 -0.80
N GLN A 427 -10.51 5.58 -0.84
CA GLN A 427 -11.22 4.30 -0.97
C GLN A 427 -11.10 3.45 0.30
N TYR A 428 -9.97 3.50 1.00
CA TYR A 428 -9.75 2.73 2.23
C TYR A 428 -10.02 3.56 3.48
N TYR A 429 -9.63 4.84 3.46
CA TYR A 429 -9.89 5.77 4.53
C TYR A 429 -11.03 6.73 4.14
N ASP A 430 -11.81 7.12 5.13
CA ASP A 430 -12.80 8.18 5.02
C ASP A 430 -12.30 9.40 5.79
N LEU A 431 -11.28 10.05 5.24
CA LEU A 431 -10.69 11.25 5.83
C LEU A 431 -11.71 12.40 5.97
N PRO A 432 -12.62 12.64 4.99
CA PRO A 432 -13.69 13.62 5.16
C PRO A 432 -14.56 13.35 6.40
N ALA A 433 -15.01 12.12 6.62
CA ALA A 433 -15.79 11.78 7.81
C ALA A 433 -14.99 11.93 9.11
N LEU A 434 -13.69 11.62 9.09
CA LEU A 434 -12.81 11.85 10.24
C LEU A 434 -12.67 13.35 10.55
N THR A 435 -12.50 14.19 9.54
CA THR A 435 -12.42 15.65 9.73
C THR A 435 -13.74 16.23 10.22
N ASP A 436 -14.89 15.77 9.69
CA ASP A 436 -16.22 16.16 10.19
C ASP A 436 -16.41 15.76 11.66
N LEU A 437 -15.98 14.55 12.05
CA LEU A 437 -16.01 14.13 13.46
C LEU A 437 -15.23 15.10 14.35
N MET A 438 -14.02 15.50 13.95
CA MET A 438 -13.20 16.44 14.72
C MET A 438 -13.88 17.82 14.85
N GLU A 439 -14.45 18.35 13.76
CA GLU A 439 -15.21 19.61 13.80
C GLU A 439 -16.43 19.52 14.72
N ARG A 440 -17.12 18.38 14.72
CA ARG A 440 -18.28 18.13 15.59
C ARG A 440 -17.89 17.98 17.07
N LEU A 441 -16.72 17.40 17.36
CA LEU A 441 -16.16 17.35 18.70
C LEU A 441 -15.79 18.75 19.21
N ILE A 442 -15.09 19.55 18.40
CA ILE A 442 -14.68 20.92 18.76
C ILE A 442 -15.89 21.83 18.98
N SER A 443 -16.92 21.71 18.13
CA SER A 443 -18.16 22.49 18.27
C SER A 443 -19.10 22.00 19.37
N GLY A 444 -18.79 20.88 20.04
CA GLY A 444 -19.61 20.29 21.09
C GLY A 444 -20.88 19.59 20.62
N ARG A 445 -21.05 19.39 19.30
CA ARG A 445 -22.17 18.60 18.74
C ARG A 445 -22.01 17.11 19.02
N VAL A 446 -20.76 16.65 19.10
CA VAL A 446 -20.41 15.32 19.59
C VAL A 446 -19.68 15.51 20.92
N ARG A 447 -20.12 14.80 21.96
CA ARG A 447 -19.47 14.82 23.27
C ARG A 447 -18.69 13.53 23.52
N VAL A 448 -17.67 13.61 24.37
CA VAL A 448 -16.95 12.43 24.87
C VAL A 448 -17.38 12.16 26.31
N VAL A 449 -17.84 10.95 26.58
CA VAL A 449 -18.14 10.45 27.94
C VAL A 449 -16.99 9.56 28.36
N GLU A 450 -16.28 9.93 29.42
CA GLU A 450 -15.22 9.11 29.98
C GLU A 450 -15.79 8.14 31.02
N ALA A 451 -15.49 6.85 30.87
CA ALA A 451 -15.92 5.80 31.78
C ALA A 451 -14.71 5.03 32.29
N VAL A 452 -14.59 4.88 33.62
CA VAL A 452 -13.60 3.99 34.23
C VAL A 452 -14.35 2.78 34.76
N THR A 453 -14.06 1.61 34.19
CA THR A 453 -14.73 0.35 34.51
C THR A 453 -13.75 -0.59 35.22
N SER A 454 -14.28 -1.46 36.10
CA SER A 454 -13.47 -2.52 36.74
C SER A 454 -13.28 -3.72 35.83
N GLU A 455 -14.21 -3.94 34.91
CA GLU A 455 -14.22 -5.01 33.91
C GLU A 455 -14.72 -4.43 32.58
N PRO A 456 -14.37 -5.02 31.43
CA PRO A 456 -14.82 -4.53 30.14
C PRO A 456 -16.34 -4.43 30.03
N SER A 457 -16.82 -3.35 29.43
CA SER A 457 -18.24 -3.20 29.11
C SER A 457 -18.73 -4.23 28.08
N PRO A 458 -20.04 -4.51 28.01
CA PRO A 458 -20.60 -5.42 27.00
C PRO A 458 -20.22 -5.08 25.54
N PHE A 459 -20.05 -3.81 25.19
CA PHE A 459 -19.61 -3.37 23.86
C PHE A 459 -18.08 -3.47 23.70
N ALA A 460 -17.32 -3.42 24.79
CA ALA A 460 -15.88 -3.66 24.74
C ALA A 460 -15.57 -5.12 24.46
N HIS A 461 -16.45 -6.05 24.85
CA HIS A 461 -16.20 -7.49 24.68
C HIS A 461 -15.84 -7.86 23.24
N PRO A 462 -16.62 -7.62 22.18
CA PRO A 462 -16.21 -7.97 20.81
C PRO A 462 -14.89 -7.35 20.36
N LEU A 463 -14.62 -6.10 20.77
CA LEU A 463 -13.38 -5.38 20.44
C LEU A 463 -12.15 -6.02 21.09
N LEU A 464 -12.32 -6.59 22.29
CA LEU A 464 -11.28 -7.31 23.02
C LEU A 464 -11.26 -8.81 22.69
N PHE A 465 -12.41 -9.35 22.24
CA PHE A 465 -12.74 -10.77 22.10
C PHE A 465 -12.98 -11.28 20.67
N GLY A 466 -12.51 -10.57 19.63
CA GLY A 466 -12.08 -11.20 18.35
C GLY A 466 -10.94 -12.23 18.52
N TYR A 467 -10.96 -12.94 19.64
CA TYR A 467 -9.87 -13.33 20.53
C TYR A 467 -10.26 -14.52 21.45
N ALA A 468 -11.55 -14.84 21.65
CA ALA A 468 -12.01 -15.89 22.58
C ALA A 468 -12.29 -17.27 21.96
N SER A 469 -11.51 -17.71 20.98
CA SER A 469 -11.44 -19.15 20.63
C SER A 469 -10.22 -19.85 21.24
N THR A 470 -9.34 -19.12 21.93
CA THR A 470 -8.07 -19.64 22.47
C THR A 470 -8.16 -20.15 23.91
N LEU A 471 -9.19 -19.78 24.69
CA LEU A 471 -9.34 -20.23 26.09
C LEU A 471 -9.89 -21.66 26.24
N ILE A 472 -10.38 -22.29 25.16
CA ILE A 472 -10.88 -23.67 25.18
C ILE A 472 -9.75 -24.72 24.98
N TYR A 473 -8.51 -24.29 24.68
CA TYR A 473 -7.38 -25.20 24.42
C TYR A 473 -6.09 -24.87 25.20
N GLN A 474 -6.20 -24.17 26.34
CA GLN A 474 -5.04 -23.82 27.18
C GLN A 474 -4.65 -24.89 28.23
N GLU A 475 -5.30 -26.06 28.27
CA GLU A 475 -5.03 -27.06 29.33
C GLU A 475 -3.82 -27.97 29.11
N ASP A 476 -3.09 -27.89 27.99
CA ASP A 476 -1.89 -28.74 27.79
C ASP A 476 -0.69 -27.96 27.24
N LEU A 477 0.11 -27.35 28.14
CA LEU A 477 1.47 -26.89 27.83
C LEU A 477 2.48 -27.50 28.84
N PRO A 478 3.36 -28.43 28.39
CA PRO A 478 4.30 -29.13 29.28
C PRO A 478 5.50 -28.30 29.75
N HIS A 479 5.97 -28.65 30.95
CA HIS A 479 7.08 -28.12 31.76
C HIS A 479 8.49 -27.98 31.11
N ALA A 480 8.67 -28.07 29.79
CA ALA A 480 9.97 -28.09 29.12
C ALA A 480 10.66 -26.72 28.96
N GLU A 481 9.94 -25.61 29.16
CA GLU A 481 10.44 -24.25 28.87
C GLU A 481 11.25 -23.60 30.00
N ARG A 482 11.38 -24.25 31.16
CA ARG A 482 12.04 -23.64 32.33
C ARG A 482 13.58 -23.64 32.29
N ARG A 483 14.23 -24.10 31.20
CA ARG A 483 15.69 -24.30 31.15
C ARG A 483 16.45 -23.60 30.03
N ALA A 484 15.78 -22.86 29.15
CA ALA A 484 16.43 -22.11 28.06
C ALA A 484 16.90 -20.69 28.46
N GLN A 485 16.81 -20.33 29.75
CA GLN A 485 17.04 -18.99 30.27
C GLN A 485 18.48 -18.68 30.75
N LEU A 486 19.50 -19.47 30.40
CA LEU A 486 20.82 -19.33 31.05
C LEU A 486 22.07 -19.13 30.18
N LEU A 487 21.96 -18.85 28.88
CA LEU A 487 23.13 -18.48 28.09
C LEU A 487 22.81 -17.35 27.11
N SER A 488 22.90 -16.12 27.62
CA SER A 488 23.05 -14.92 26.81
C SER A 488 24.55 -14.60 26.77
N LEU A 489 25.15 -14.59 25.58
CA LEU A 489 26.53 -14.14 25.38
C LEU A 489 26.55 -12.84 24.59
N ASP A 490 27.49 -11.99 25.03
CA ASP A 490 27.67 -10.58 24.71
C ASP A 490 28.06 -10.36 23.24
N PRO A 491 27.30 -9.54 22.48
CA PRO A 491 27.62 -9.14 21.10
C PRO A 491 28.98 -8.45 20.93
N LYS A 492 29.58 -7.91 22.00
CA LYS A 492 30.94 -7.34 21.95
C LYS A 492 32.05 -8.40 21.85
N ALA A 493 31.77 -9.66 22.20
CA ALA A 493 32.72 -10.76 22.06
C ALA A 493 32.86 -11.23 20.59
N LEU A 494 31.82 -11.03 19.76
CA LEU A 494 31.82 -11.36 18.33
C LEU A 494 32.62 -10.35 17.49
N ALA A 495 32.59 -9.07 17.86
CA ALA A 495 33.38 -8.03 17.19
C ALA A 495 34.90 -8.19 17.43
N ALA A 496 35.31 -8.77 18.56
CA ALA A 496 36.71 -9.01 18.90
C ALA A 496 37.33 -10.25 18.21
N LEU A 497 36.51 -11.15 17.66
CA LEU A 497 36.95 -12.40 17.01
C LEU A 497 37.04 -12.28 15.48
N LEU A 498 36.31 -11.36 14.86
CA LEU A 498 36.20 -11.27 13.40
C LEU A 498 37.18 -10.28 12.75
N GLY A 499 37.77 -9.34 13.51
CA GLY A 499 38.76 -8.39 13.00
C GLY A 499 38.22 -7.45 11.90
N ASP A 500 38.88 -6.30 11.71
CA ASP A 500 38.56 -5.32 10.65
C ASP A 500 38.99 -5.80 9.23
N GLY A 501 38.88 -7.10 8.96
CA GLY A 501 39.30 -7.74 7.71
C GLY A 501 38.18 -7.82 6.68
N GLY A 502 37.98 -6.72 5.95
CA GLY A 502 37.45 -6.61 4.59
C GLY A 502 36.41 -7.62 4.07
N VAL A 503 35.17 -7.17 3.94
CA VAL A 503 34.12 -7.73 3.04
C VAL A 503 34.63 -7.91 1.58
N ALA A 504 35.72 -7.25 1.21
CA ALA A 504 36.36 -7.36 -0.10
C ALA A 504 37.01 -8.73 -0.40
N GLU A 505 37.39 -9.53 0.61
CA GLU A 505 37.99 -10.87 0.39
C GLU A 505 36.95 -11.98 0.13
N LEU A 506 35.65 -11.65 0.19
CA LEU A 506 34.55 -12.60 0.00
C LEU A 506 33.92 -12.57 -1.41
N LEU A 507 34.35 -11.65 -2.26
CA LEU A 507 33.80 -11.49 -3.61
C LEU A 507 34.75 -12.13 -4.63
N ASP A 508 34.22 -13.05 -5.42
CA ASP A 508 34.95 -13.71 -6.50
C ASP A 508 35.12 -12.72 -7.68
N ASP A 509 36.37 -12.49 -8.09
CA ASP A 509 36.73 -11.58 -9.19
C ASP A 509 36.09 -11.98 -10.53
N GLU A 510 35.89 -13.28 -10.78
CA GLU A 510 35.22 -13.76 -12.00
C GLU A 510 33.74 -13.40 -11.97
N VAL A 511 33.10 -13.53 -10.80
CA VAL A 511 31.69 -13.15 -10.63
C VAL A 511 31.53 -11.64 -10.75
N LEU A 512 32.45 -10.84 -10.19
CA LEU A 512 32.46 -9.39 -10.34
C LEU A 512 32.60 -8.98 -11.81
N ALA A 513 33.54 -9.56 -12.54
CA ALA A 513 33.74 -9.27 -13.97
C ALA A 513 32.53 -9.68 -14.82
N GLN A 514 31.89 -10.81 -14.50
CA GLN A 514 30.67 -11.23 -15.16
C GLN A 514 29.51 -10.25 -14.90
N VAL A 515 29.28 -9.86 -13.64
CA VAL A 515 28.23 -8.91 -13.26
C VAL A 515 28.49 -7.55 -13.91
N GLU A 516 29.75 -7.08 -13.95
CA GLU A 516 30.11 -5.85 -14.66
C GLU A 516 29.81 -5.94 -16.16
N ALA A 517 30.16 -7.05 -16.82
CA ALA A 517 29.88 -7.26 -18.24
C ALA A 517 28.36 -7.34 -18.53
N GLU A 518 27.58 -7.91 -17.62
CA GLU A 518 26.11 -7.98 -17.71
C GLU A 518 25.46 -6.60 -17.53
N LEU A 519 25.92 -5.83 -16.54
CA LEU A 519 25.47 -4.46 -16.29
C LEU A 519 25.87 -3.50 -17.42
N GLN A 520 27.03 -3.72 -18.04
CA GLN A 520 27.51 -2.93 -19.19
C GLN A 520 26.89 -3.36 -20.54
N HIS A 521 25.98 -4.34 -20.57
CA HIS A 521 25.41 -4.91 -21.80
C HIS A 521 26.46 -5.47 -22.79
N LEU A 522 27.61 -5.90 -22.28
CA LEU A 522 28.68 -6.52 -23.07
C LEU A 522 28.51 -8.05 -23.15
N ALA A 523 27.91 -8.65 -22.13
CA ALA A 523 27.57 -10.07 -22.08
C ALA A 523 26.59 -10.44 -23.22
N PRO A 524 26.80 -11.56 -23.95
CA PRO A 524 25.99 -11.93 -25.12
C PRO A 524 24.48 -11.87 -24.88
N GLY A 525 24.00 -12.42 -23.76
CA GLY A 525 22.58 -12.45 -23.40
C GLY A 525 21.97 -11.11 -22.95
N ARG A 526 22.78 -10.05 -22.81
CA ARG A 526 22.33 -8.71 -22.39
C ARG A 526 22.40 -7.67 -23.52
N ARG A 527 23.03 -7.99 -24.66
CA ARG A 527 23.13 -7.06 -25.79
C ARG A 527 21.75 -6.70 -26.34
N VAL A 528 21.56 -5.45 -26.72
CA VAL A 528 20.29 -4.93 -27.24
C VAL A 528 20.24 -5.02 -28.76
N ARG A 529 19.07 -4.85 -29.38
CA ARG A 529 18.98 -4.72 -30.84
C ARG A 529 19.57 -3.38 -31.28
N ALA A 530 20.25 -3.36 -32.43
CA ALA A 530 20.77 -2.15 -33.05
C ALA A 530 19.68 -1.26 -33.70
N ASP A 531 18.54 -1.06 -33.03
CA ASP A 531 17.46 -0.17 -33.46
C ASP A 531 17.40 1.11 -32.59
N ALA A 532 16.58 2.09 -32.99
CA ALA A 532 16.46 3.37 -32.28
C ALA A 532 16.06 3.20 -30.81
N GLU A 533 15.18 2.24 -30.51
CA GLU A 533 14.72 1.99 -29.14
C GLU A 533 15.78 1.33 -28.27
N GLY A 534 16.50 0.33 -28.78
CA GLY A 534 17.60 -0.32 -28.07
C GLY A 534 18.74 0.65 -27.76
N ILE A 535 19.08 1.54 -28.69
CA ILE A 535 20.10 2.57 -28.46
C ILE A 535 19.61 3.61 -27.44
N ALA A 536 18.35 4.03 -27.51
CA ALA A 536 17.79 4.94 -26.52
C ALA A 536 17.80 4.34 -25.10
N ASP A 537 17.52 3.04 -24.97
CA ASP A 537 17.61 2.34 -23.69
C ASP A 537 19.05 2.27 -23.17
N LEU A 538 20.05 1.97 -24.02
CA LEU A 538 21.47 1.98 -23.62
C LEU A 538 21.91 3.36 -23.12
N LEU A 539 21.53 4.44 -23.82
CA LEU A 539 21.89 5.81 -23.43
C LEU A 539 21.21 6.22 -22.12
N ARG A 540 20.01 5.70 -21.84
CA ARG A 540 19.28 5.92 -20.59
C ARG A 540 19.88 5.14 -19.41
N GLU A 541 20.32 3.90 -19.64
CA GLU A 541 20.80 3.00 -18.58
C GLU A 541 22.28 3.23 -18.24
N LEU A 542 23.12 3.45 -19.26
CA LEU A 542 24.58 3.58 -19.12
C LEU A 542 25.08 5.02 -19.21
N GLY A 543 24.23 5.95 -19.64
CA GLY A 543 24.60 7.34 -19.86
C GLY A 543 25.36 7.55 -21.20
N PRO A 544 26.19 8.61 -21.29
CA PRO A 544 26.80 9.00 -22.56
C PRO A 544 27.83 7.98 -23.10
N LEU A 545 27.61 7.49 -24.32
CA LEU A 545 28.47 6.50 -24.99
C LEU A 545 28.87 6.95 -26.39
N SER A 546 30.06 6.56 -26.85
CA SER A 546 30.46 6.73 -28.24
C SER A 546 29.73 5.74 -29.16
N ALA A 547 29.68 6.03 -30.46
CA ALA A 547 29.07 5.13 -31.45
C ALA A 547 29.72 3.73 -31.46
N ALA A 548 31.03 3.65 -31.21
CA ALA A 548 31.75 2.37 -31.11
C ALA A 548 31.39 1.60 -29.83
N GLU A 549 31.27 2.30 -28.70
CA GLU A 549 30.84 1.70 -27.43
C GLU A 549 29.39 1.18 -27.51
N LEU A 550 28.51 1.89 -28.22
CA LEU A 550 27.14 1.43 -28.50
C LEU A 550 27.14 0.20 -29.40
N ALA A 551 27.93 0.18 -30.48
CA ALA A 551 28.03 -0.97 -31.37
C ALA A 551 28.51 -2.24 -30.67
N ALA A 552 29.41 -2.12 -29.68
CA ALA A 552 29.88 -3.25 -28.87
C ALA A 552 28.79 -3.87 -27.97
N ARG A 553 27.69 -3.14 -27.72
CA ARG A 553 26.57 -3.55 -26.85
C ARG A 553 25.32 -3.96 -27.64
N CYS A 554 25.41 -4.02 -28.97
CA CYS A 554 24.30 -4.33 -29.86
C CYS A 554 24.46 -5.69 -30.57
N THR A 555 23.33 -6.30 -30.91
CA THR A 555 23.19 -7.44 -31.85
C THR A 555 22.70 -6.95 -33.22
N ASP A 556 22.95 -7.71 -34.29
CA ASP A 556 22.43 -7.40 -35.63
C ASP A 556 20.88 -7.44 -35.64
N VAL A 557 20.26 -6.68 -36.53
CA VAL A 557 18.80 -6.41 -36.60
C VAL A 557 17.97 -7.69 -36.79
N GLY A 558 18.59 -8.82 -37.16
CA GLY A 558 17.97 -10.14 -37.29
C GLY A 558 17.94 -11.00 -36.02
N GLY A 559 18.50 -10.54 -34.90
CA GLY A 559 18.57 -11.32 -33.65
C GLY A 559 19.47 -12.57 -33.72
N ARG A 560 20.36 -12.65 -34.72
CA ARG A 560 21.39 -13.70 -34.80
C ARG A 560 22.58 -13.32 -33.95
N GLU A 561 22.99 -14.23 -33.07
CA GLU A 561 24.31 -14.18 -32.48
C GLU A 561 25.35 -14.44 -33.59
N PRO A 562 26.42 -13.64 -33.71
CA PRO A 562 27.52 -13.97 -34.60
C PRO A 562 28.18 -15.25 -34.06
N GLY A 563 28.02 -16.38 -34.75
CA GLY A 563 28.75 -17.62 -34.43
C GLY A 563 28.00 -18.94 -34.56
N GLU A 564 26.67 -18.96 -34.62
CA GLU A 564 25.94 -20.22 -34.85
C GLU A 564 25.69 -20.43 -36.35
N ASP A 565 26.43 -21.41 -36.89
CA ASP A 565 26.35 -22.01 -38.24
C ASP A 565 27.09 -21.29 -39.39
N GLY A 566 28.35 -21.69 -39.59
CA GLY A 566 29.04 -21.46 -40.87
C GLY A 566 30.56 -21.72 -40.82
N GLN A 567 30.99 -22.91 -41.23
CA GLN A 567 32.38 -23.18 -41.59
C GLN A 567 32.79 -22.33 -42.81
N GLY A 568 33.40 -21.18 -42.56
CA GLY A 568 34.04 -20.29 -43.54
C GLY A 568 34.89 -19.24 -42.81
N ASP A 569 36.05 -18.88 -43.37
CA ASP A 569 37.10 -18.05 -42.76
C ASP A 569 36.61 -16.97 -41.78
N GLY A 570 36.92 -17.17 -40.48
CA GLY A 570 36.30 -16.47 -39.36
C GLY A 570 36.63 -14.99 -39.20
N ASP A 571 37.75 -14.51 -39.76
CA ASP A 571 38.19 -13.11 -39.57
C ASP A 571 37.47 -12.10 -40.47
N ASP A 572 37.05 -12.50 -41.68
CA ASP A 572 36.39 -11.60 -42.64
C ASP A 572 34.87 -11.51 -42.41
N VAL A 573 34.26 -12.56 -41.86
CA VAL A 573 32.82 -12.60 -41.52
C VAL A 573 32.54 -11.81 -40.24
N GLU A 574 33.35 -11.98 -39.18
CA GLU A 574 33.22 -11.17 -37.94
C GLU A 574 33.45 -9.67 -38.20
N ARG A 575 34.44 -9.31 -39.04
CA ARG A 575 34.66 -7.91 -39.45
C ARG A 575 33.49 -7.35 -40.27
N GLY A 576 32.88 -8.17 -41.13
CA GLY A 576 31.72 -7.80 -41.93
C GLY A 576 30.49 -7.48 -41.07
N ASP A 577 30.18 -8.34 -40.11
CA ASP A 577 29.05 -8.15 -39.19
C ASP A 577 29.26 -6.96 -38.25
N LYS A 578 30.48 -6.75 -37.74
CA LYS A 578 30.80 -5.61 -36.87
C LYS A 578 30.60 -4.27 -37.57
N ARG A 579 31.01 -4.16 -38.85
CA ARG A 579 30.84 -2.96 -39.67
C ARG A 579 29.37 -2.67 -39.99
N LYS A 580 28.56 -3.72 -40.14
CA LYS A 580 27.12 -3.64 -40.39
C LYS A 580 26.35 -3.18 -39.15
N VAL A 581 26.72 -3.68 -37.97
CA VAL A 581 26.18 -3.20 -36.69
C VAL A 581 26.52 -1.73 -36.47
N GLU A 582 27.78 -1.32 -36.70
CA GLU A 582 28.20 0.10 -36.60
C GLU A 582 27.40 1.04 -37.53
N GLN A 583 27.16 0.63 -38.78
CA GLN A 583 26.32 1.41 -39.70
C GLN A 583 24.86 1.52 -39.22
N THR A 584 24.32 0.42 -38.68
CA THR A 584 22.94 0.39 -38.18
C THR A 584 22.80 1.28 -36.95
N VAL A 585 23.76 1.21 -36.01
CA VAL A 585 23.87 2.11 -34.86
C VAL A 585 23.95 3.58 -35.30
N GLY A 586 24.74 3.88 -36.32
CA GLY A 586 24.83 5.22 -36.89
C GLY A 586 23.49 5.74 -37.45
N ARG A 587 22.71 4.89 -38.13
CA ARG A 587 21.37 5.25 -38.63
C ARG A 587 20.38 5.51 -37.50
N ALA A 588 20.35 4.62 -36.52
CA ALA A 588 19.47 4.75 -35.36
C ALA A 588 19.82 5.98 -34.50
N LEU A 589 21.09 6.34 -34.36
CA LEU A 589 21.50 7.60 -33.73
C LEU A 589 21.05 8.83 -34.52
N ALA A 590 21.11 8.78 -35.86
CA ALA A 590 20.61 9.87 -36.70
C ALA A 590 19.09 10.03 -36.61
N GLU A 591 18.36 8.92 -36.53
CA GLU A 591 16.92 8.90 -36.28
C GLU A 591 16.58 9.51 -34.92
N LEU A 592 17.26 9.08 -33.85
CA LEU A 592 17.08 9.63 -32.51
C LEU A 592 17.43 11.13 -32.44
N ALA A 593 18.45 11.57 -33.19
CA ALA A 593 18.80 12.99 -33.29
C ALA A 593 17.73 13.80 -34.02
N GLY A 594 17.20 13.26 -35.13
CA GLY A 594 16.09 13.86 -35.88
C GLY A 594 14.83 13.99 -35.03
N ALA A 595 14.54 12.97 -34.22
CA ALA A 595 13.44 12.95 -33.26
C ALA A 595 13.74 13.69 -31.95
N ARG A 596 14.91 14.36 -31.82
CA ARG A 596 15.35 15.09 -30.62
C ARG A 596 15.35 14.25 -29.33
N ARG A 597 15.66 12.96 -29.43
CA ARG A 597 15.76 12.01 -28.30
C ARG A 597 17.21 11.73 -27.88
N ALA A 598 18.17 11.88 -28.79
CA ALA A 598 19.60 11.82 -28.48
C ALA A 598 20.36 12.99 -29.12
N ALA A 599 21.42 13.46 -28.46
CA ALA A 599 22.30 14.51 -28.98
C ALA A 599 23.76 14.07 -28.89
N ALA A 600 24.55 14.50 -29.87
CA ALA A 600 26.00 14.37 -29.81
C ALA A 600 26.56 15.44 -28.87
N VAL A 601 27.27 15.02 -27.83
CA VAL A 601 27.90 15.86 -26.82
C VAL A 601 29.41 15.65 -26.82
N ARG A 602 30.20 16.67 -26.48
CA ARG A 602 31.65 16.51 -26.32
C ARG A 602 32.04 16.68 -24.85
N VAL A 603 32.57 15.61 -24.26
CA VAL A 603 33.05 15.57 -22.88
C VAL A 603 34.54 15.24 -22.89
N GLY A 604 35.39 16.13 -22.36
CA GLY A 604 36.85 15.91 -22.31
C GLY A 604 37.48 15.62 -23.67
N GLY A 605 37.00 16.23 -24.76
CA GLY A 605 37.49 16.02 -26.13
C GLY A 605 36.94 14.78 -26.85
N ARG A 606 36.22 13.88 -26.16
CA ARG A 606 35.56 12.71 -26.76
C ARG A 606 34.17 13.06 -27.26
N LYS A 607 33.83 12.63 -28.48
CA LYS A 607 32.47 12.73 -29.03
C LYS A 607 31.64 11.55 -28.51
N LEU A 608 30.66 11.86 -27.66
CA LEU A 608 29.71 10.91 -27.10
C LEU A 608 28.30 11.25 -27.59
N TRP A 609 27.40 10.30 -27.46
CA TRP A 609 25.96 10.49 -27.61
C TRP A 609 25.33 10.39 -26.25
N ALA A 610 24.43 11.31 -25.94
CA ALA A 610 23.67 11.32 -24.69
C ALA A 610 22.19 11.45 -25.01
N ARG A 611 21.36 10.94 -24.12
CA ARG A 611 19.93 11.22 -24.12
C ARG A 611 19.72 12.73 -23.91
N VAL A 612 18.78 13.34 -24.64
CA VAL A 612 18.61 14.80 -24.64
C VAL A 612 18.21 15.33 -23.27
N GLU A 613 17.45 14.57 -22.50
CA GLU A 613 17.05 14.91 -21.13
C GLU A 613 18.26 15.09 -20.19
N ASP A 614 19.37 14.41 -20.43
CA ASP A 614 20.57 14.46 -19.58
C ASP A 614 21.54 15.58 -20.00
N VAL A 615 21.33 16.19 -21.18
CA VAL A 615 22.21 17.22 -21.76
C VAL A 615 22.42 18.44 -20.85
N PRO A 616 21.37 19.02 -20.21
CA PRO A 616 21.54 20.16 -19.32
C PRO A 616 22.41 19.84 -18.10
N ASP A 617 22.28 18.63 -17.55
CA ASP A 617 23.06 18.19 -16.39
C ASP A 617 24.51 17.90 -16.78
N LEU A 618 24.74 17.31 -17.95
CA LEU A 618 26.09 17.09 -18.51
C LEU A 618 26.82 18.41 -18.78
N GLN A 619 26.12 19.44 -19.29
CA GLN A 619 26.70 20.75 -19.46
C GLN A 619 27.04 21.39 -18.11
N ARG A 620 26.10 21.37 -17.15
CA ARG A 620 26.30 21.97 -15.81
C ARG A 620 27.39 21.28 -15.00
N ALA A 621 27.48 19.95 -15.05
CA ALA A 621 28.40 19.17 -14.22
C ALA A 621 29.77 18.96 -14.87
N LEU A 622 29.82 18.73 -16.19
CA LEU A 622 31.05 18.32 -16.90
C LEU A 622 31.55 19.36 -17.91
N GLY A 623 30.86 20.49 -18.08
CA GLY A 623 31.22 21.52 -19.06
C GLY A 623 31.13 21.01 -20.51
N ALA A 624 30.24 20.06 -20.77
CA ALA A 624 30.11 19.42 -22.09
C ALA A 624 29.76 20.44 -23.19
N GLU A 625 30.38 20.34 -24.37
CA GLU A 625 29.93 21.07 -25.56
C GLU A 625 28.70 20.34 -26.12
N VAL A 626 27.59 21.06 -26.27
CA VAL A 626 26.30 20.48 -26.66
C VAL A 626 25.61 21.36 -27.70
N PRO A 627 24.75 20.81 -28.57
CA PRO A 627 24.02 21.60 -29.56
C PRO A 627 23.01 22.55 -28.90
N ASP A 628 22.88 23.79 -29.40
CA ASP A 628 21.98 24.82 -28.84
C ASP A 628 20.51 24.33 -28.73
N TRP A 629 20.02 23.62 -29.74
CA TRP A 629 18.66 23.06 -29.74
C TRP A 629 18.40 22.07 -28.60
N ALA A 630 19.45 21.44 -28.05
CA ALA A 630 19.33 20.50 -26.94
C ALA A 630 19.23 21.21 -25.58
N LEU A 631 19.59 22.50 -25.51
CA LEU A 631 19.52 23.34 -24.31
C LEU A 631 18.23 24.17 -24.21
N GLU A 632 17.56 24.44 -25.33
CA GLU A 632 16.30 25.20 -25.37
C GLU A 632 15.17 24.58 -24.50
N ARG A 633 15.31 23.32 -24.09
CA ARG A 633 14.39 22.61 -23.18
C ARG A 633 14.38 23.14 -21.73
N ALA A 634 15.40 23.86 -21.26
CA ALA A 634 15.51 24.22 -19.84
C ALA A 634 14.70 25.45 -19.38
N GLY A 635 14.04 26.18 -20.31
CA GLY A 635 13.40 27.48 -20.03
C GLY A 635 11.87 27.49 -19.87
N ALA A 636 11.18 26.36 -19.99
CA ALA A 636 9.72 26.28 -19.91
C ALA A 636 9.29 25.18 -18.93
N GLY A 637 9.37 25.48 -17.64
CA GLY A 637 8.83 24.69 -16.54
C GLY A 637 8.15 25.62 -15.55
#